data_AF-A0A1H9PGS8-F1
#
_entry.id   AF-A0A1H9PGS8-F1
#
_cell.length_a   1.000
_cell.length_b   1.000
_cell.length_c   1.000
_cell.angle_alpha   90.00
_cell.angle_beta   90.00
_cell.angle_gamma   90.00
#
_symmetry.space_group_name_H-M   'P 1'
#
loop_
_entity.id
_entity.type
_entity.pdbx_description
1 polymer ?
#
loop_
_entity_poly.entity_id
_entity_poly.type
_entity_poly.pdbx_seq_one_letter_code
_entity_poly.pdbx_strand_id
1 'polypeptide(L)'
;MNAFLADDRAELALADASREVRCSSEFEAARMVLGFVRPKSRLTLRRTVADAGVLEFGPLESAAQILGMDPGELSADPMLFQDRNDRCLAGWSLTERIARRVAQRRADETLPKVDRKQRAIEDERSQYSWSSWRRDDRKLDADAAMLRTVREWCGEEKAERYEEMVALREEVTRLGKLVERALEELRRLGHGVIASTIECDLGVRIFSLDPEVRL
;
A
#
# COMPACT_ATOMS: atom_id res chain seq x y z
N MET A 1 -27.47 -10.98 31.86
CA MET A 1 -26.07 -11.07 32.34
C MET A 1 -25.23 -12.07 31.54
N ASN A 2 -25.77 -13.24 31.17
CA ASN A 2 -25.01 -14.27 30.41
C ASN A 2 -24.56 -13.89 28.98
N ALA A 3 -25.31 -13.05 28.25
CA ALA A 3 -24.95 -12.67 26.88
C ALA A 3 -23.71 -11.76 26.80
N PHE A 4 -23.57 -10.79 27.73
CA PHE A 4 -22.36 -9.96 27.80
C PHE A 4 -21.09 -10.78 28.05
N LEU A 5 -21.18 -11.77 28.94
CA LEU A 5 -20.05 -12.67 29.20
C LEU A 5 -19.70 -13.57 28.01
N ALA A 6 -20.67 -13.87 27.13
CA ALA A 6 -20.43 -14.64 25.92
C ALA A 6 -19.70 -13.79 24.87
N ASP A 7 -20.13 -12.54 24.66
CA ASP A 7 -19.47 -11.58 23.78
C ASP A 7 -18.02 -11.32 24.24
N ASP A 8 -17.81 -11.03 25.53
CA ASP A 8 -16.48 -10.79 26.09
C ASP A 8 -15.55 -12.00 25.92
N ARG A 9 -16.07 -13.22 26.06
CA ARG A 9 -15.29 -14.45 25.86
C ARG A 9 -14.92 -14.66 24.39
N ALA A 10 -15.82 -14.38 23.47
CA ALA A 10 -15.56 -14.52 22.04
C ALA A 10 -14.52 -13.49 21.58
N GLU A 11 -14.65 -12.24 22.02
CA GLU A 11 -13.68 -11.19 21.75
C GLU A 11 -12.30 -11.53 22.32
N LEU A 12 -12.24 -12.02 23.56
CA LEU A 12 -10.98 -12.47 24.18
C LEU A 12 -10.34 -13.64 23.41
N ALA A 13 -11.14 -14.60 22.94
CA ALA A 13 -10.63 -15.73 22.16
C ALA A 13 -10.01 -15.28 20.82
N LEU A 14 -10.64 -14.32 20.13
CA LEU A 14 -10.08 -13.73 18.91
C LEU A 14 -8.80 -12.95 19.18
N ALA A 15 -8.77 -12.20 20.28
CA ALA A 15 -7.60 -11.43 20.70
C ALA A 15 -6.42 -12.35 21.06
N ASP A 16 -6.66 -13.41 21.82
CA ASP A 16 -5.66 -14.42 22.17
C ASP A 16 -5.12 -15.14 20.91
N ALA A 17 -6.01 -15.53 19.98
CA ALA A 17 -5.63 -16.14 18.71
C ALA A 17 -4.83 -15.19 17.79
N SER A 18 -4.89 -13.89 18.02
CA SER A 18 -4.20 -12.86 17.22
C SER A 18 -2.94 -12.31 17.91
N ARG A 19 -2.68 -12.67 19.16
CA ARG A 19 -1.72 -11.98 20.04
C ARG A 19 -0.29 -11.91 19.51
N GLU A 20 0.15 -12.95 18.81
CA GLU A 20 1.55 -13.11 18.38
C GLU A 20 1.92 -12.26 17.16
N VAL A 21 0.94 -11.67 16.47
CA VAL A 21 1.15 -11.05 15.15
C VAL A 21 1.71 -9.64 15.25
N ARG A 22 1.67 -9.05 16.45
CA ARG A 22 2.12 -7.68 16.68
C ARG A 22 3.60 -7.55 16.32
N CYS A 23 3.94 -6.44 15.66
CA CYS A 23 5.30 -6.16 15.15
C CYS A 23 5.79 -7.13 14.05
N SER A 24 4.92 -7.98 13.48
CA SER A 24 5.22 -8.73 12.26
C SER A 24 5.12 -7.82 11.03
N SER A 25 5.79 -8.22 9.94
CA SER A 25 5.70 -7.53 8.65
C SER A 25 4.29 -7.58 8.06
N GLU A 26 3.58 -8.69 8.31
CA GLU A 26 2.24 -8.99 7.87
C GLU A 26 1.22 -8.11 8.59
N PHE A 27 1.39 -7.90 9.91
CA PHE A 27 0.58 -6.96 10.67
C PHE A 27 0.74 -5.52 10.17
N GLU A 28 1.97 -5.09 9.94
CA GLU A 28 2.23 -3.75 9.39
C GLU A 28 1.72 -3.60 7.95
N ALA A 29 1.82 -4.66 7.14
CA ALA A 29 1.29 -4.70 5.78
C ALA A 29 -0.25 -4.59 5.79
N ALA A 30 -0.93 -5.36 6.65
CA ALA A 30 -2.37 -5.26 6.83
C ALA A 30 -2.78 -3.86 7.28
N ARG A 31 -2.04 -3.26 8.22
CA ARG A 31 -2.28 -1.89 8.68
C ARG A 31 -2.17 -0.87 7.55
N MET A 32 -1.16 -1.00 6.69
CA MET A 32 -0.96 -0.12 5.54
C MET A 32 -2.09 -0.27 4.52
N VAL A 33 -2.39 -1.51 4.11
CA VAL A 33 -3.37 -1.81 3.07
C VAL A 33 -4.79 -1.43 3.52
N LEU A 34 -5.20 -1.83 4.71
CA LEU A 34 -6.52 -1.49 5.26
C LEU A 34 -6.67 0.01 5.47
N GLY A 35 -5.57 0.73 5.73
CA GLY A 35 -5.53 2.19 5.80
C GLY A 35 -5.87 2.90 4.47
N PHE A 36 -5.83 2.20 3.34
CA PHE A 36 -6.27 2.72 2.05
C PHE A 36 -7.75 2.53 1.79
N VAL A 37 -8.43 1.65 2.51
CA VAL A 37 -9.86 1.43 2.35
C VAL A 37 -10.63 2.69 2.76
N ARG A 38 -11.55 3.10 1.90
CA ARG A 38 -12.45 4.23 2.15
C ARG A 38 -13.89 3.72 2.28
N PRO A 39 -14.68 4.27 3.23
CA PRO A 39 -14.32 5.29 4.23
C PRO A 39 -13.43 4.72 5.35
N LYS A 40 -12.53 5.56 5.91
CA LYS A 40 -11.58 5.15 6.97
C LYS A 40 -12.23 4.64 8.24
N SER A 41 -13.49 5.01 8.51
CA SER A 41 -14.23 4.61 9.71
C SER A 41 -14.86 3.21 9.62
N ARG A 42 -14.82 2.57 8.46
CA ARG A 42 -15.53 1.29 8.27
C ARG A 42 -14.72 0.05 8.61
N LEU A 43 -13.38 0.15 8.59
CA LEU A 43 -12.48 -0.93 8.95
C LEU A 43 -11.46 -0.40 9.95
N THR A 44 -11.43 -0.96 11.15
CA THR A 44 -10.51 -0.56 12.21
C THR A 44 -9.68 -1.76 12.63
N LEU A 45 -8.41 -1.78 12.21
CA LEU A 45 -7.45 -2.77 12.71
C LEU A 45 -6.98 -2.34 14.11
N ARG A 46 -7.25 -3.19 15.11
CA ARG A 46 -6.83 -2.97 16.48
C ARG A 46 -5.32 -3.15 16.64
N ARG A 47 -4.74 -2.37 17.56
CA ARG A 47 -3.28 -2.17 17.67
C ARG A 47 -2.76 -2.28 19.11
N THR A 48 -3.65 -2.46 20.08
CA THR A 48 -3.21 -2.49 21.48
C THR A 48 -2.49 -3.80 21.75
N VAL A 49 -1.75 -3.86 22.86
CA VAL A 49 -1.04 -5.10 23.25
C VAL A 49 -2.02 -6.26 23.46
N ALA A 50 -3.24 -5.95 23.89
CA ALA A 50 -4.23 -6.95 24.25
C ALA A 50 -4.93 -7.57 23.04
N ASP A 51 -5.06 -6.85 21.91
CA ASP A 51 -5.96 -7.21 20.81
C ASP A 51 -5.41 -6.88 19.41
N ALA A 52 -4.10 -6.73 19.28
CA ALA A 52 -3.46 -6.52 17.98
C ALA A 52 -3.84 -7.63 16.99
N GLY A 53 -4.22 -7.23 15.78
CA GLY A 53 -4.59 -8.16 14.70
C GLY A 53 -6.09 -8.42 14.58
N VAL A 54 -6.88 -8.02 15.58
CA VAL A 54 -8.35 -8.06 15.47
C VAL A 54 -8.82 -6.93 14.56
N LEU A 55 -9.58 -7.26 13.52
CA LEU A 55 -10.20 -6.29 12.63
C LEU A 55 -11.66 -6.08 13.04
N GLU A 56 -12.00 -4.82 13.29
CA GLU A 56 -13.34 -4.39 13.64
C GLU A 56 -14.01 -3.71 12.45
N PHE A 57 -15.24 -4.10 12.14
CA PHE A 57 -16.04 -3.48 11.08
C PHE A 57 -17.53 -3.53 11.39
N GLY A 58 -18.29 -2.69 10.68
CA GLY A 58 -19.74 -2.61 10.81
C GLY A 58 -20.46 -3.84 10.23
N PRO A 59 -21.74 -3.70 9.85
CA PRO A 59 -22.57 -4.82 9.38
C PRO A 59 -21.90 -5.61 8.24
N LEU A 60 -22.02 -6.93 8.33
CA LEU A 60 -21.30 -7.88 7.49
C LEU A 60 -21.51 -7.61 6.00
N GLU A 61 -22.74 -7.37 5.58
CA GLU A 61 -23.13 -7.14 4.18
C GLU A 61 -22.48 -5.87 3.64
N SER A 62 -22.48 -4.81 4.45
CA SER A 62 -21.86 -3.53 4.10
C SER A 62 -20.34 -3.66 3.98
N ALA A 63 -19.71 -4.43 4.88
CA ALA A 63 -18.28 -4.69 4.84
C ALA A 63 -17.90 -5.59 3.65
N ALA A 64 -18.65 -6.66 3.41
CA ALA A 64 -18.47 -7.57 2.29
C ALA A 64 -18.49 -6.84 0.94
N GLN A 65 -19.41 -5.90 0.75
CA GLN A 65 -19.47 -5.07 -0.46
C GLN A 65 -18.19 -4.22 -0.65
N ILE A 66 -17.68 -3.62 0.43
CA ILE A 66 -16.46 -2.80 0.38
C ILE A 66 -15.23 -3.63 0.11
N LEU A 67 -15.15 -4.79 0.75
CA LEU A 67 -14.05 -5.74 0.63
C LEU A 67 -14.10 -6.51 -0.69
N GLY A 68 -15.26 -6.56 -1.35
CA GLY A 68 -15.48 -7.36 -2.54
C GLY A 68 -15.39 -8.86 -2.25
N MET A 69 -15.98 -9.26 -1.13
CA MET A 69 -16.04 -10.63 -0.62
C MET A 69 -17.50 -11.08 -0.52
N ASP A 70 -17.72 -12.39 -0.50
CA ASP A 70 -19.04 -12.96 -0.30
C ASP A 70 -19.43 -12.88 1.19
N PRO A 71 -20.61 -12.33 1.55
CA PRO A 71 -21.06 -12.29 2.93
C PRO A 71 -21.23 -13.70 3.54
N GLY A 72 -21.66 -14.68 2.75
CA GLY A 72 -21.83 -16.06 3.20
C GLY A 72 -20.50 -16.70 3.59
N GLU A 73 -19.48 -16.55 2.75
CA GLU A 73 -18.11 -17.00 3.05
C GLU A 73 -17.54 -16.35 4.31
N LEU A 74 -17.74 -15.04 4.49
CA LEU A 74 -17.30 -14.35 5.70
C LEU A 74 -18.07 -14.86 6.93
N SER A 75 -19.39 -15.01 6.84
CA SER A 75 -20.24 -15.48 7.94
C SER A 75 -19.90 -16.90 8.42
N ALA A 76 -19.45 -17.75 7.50
CA ALA A 76 -19.08 -19.13 7.79
C ALA A 76 -17.68 -19.26 8.43
N ASP A 77 -16.93 -18.16 8.49
CA ASP A 77 -15.56 -18.20 8.98
C ASP A 77 -15.50 -18.33 10.51
N PRO A 78 -14.77 -19.32 11.06
CA PRO A 78 -14.71 -19.52 12.50
C PRO A 78 -14.01 -18.38 13.25
N MET A 79 -13.23 -17.54 12.54
CA MET A 79 -12.55 -16.38 13.11
C MET A 79 -13.35 -15.09 12.92
N LEU A 80 -14.62 -15.19 12.52
CA LEU A 80 -15.56 -14.09 12.56
C LEU A 80 -16.48 -14.23 13.78
N PHE A 81 -16.59 -13.16 14.54
CA PHE A 81 -17.60 -12.99 15.59
C PHE A 81 -18.45 -11.77 15.29
N GLN A 82 -19.76 -11.93 15.29
CA GLN A 82 -20.71 -10.81 15.21
C GLN A 82 -21.30 -10.58 16.59
N ASP A 83 -21.13 -9.37 17.12
CA ASP A 83 -21.76 -8.97 18.35
C ASP A 83 -23.22 -8.56 18.12
N ARG A 84 -23.95 -8.35 19.21
CA ARG A 84 -25.38 -7.98 19.19
C ARG A 84 -25.69 -6.63 18.56
N ASN A 85 -24.70 -5.77 18.34
CA ASN A 85 -24.85 -4.43 17.77
C ASN A 85 -24.52 -4.43 16.27
N ASP A 86 -24.53 -5.60 15.63
CA ASP A 86 -24.12 -5.84 14.24
C ASP A 86 -22.68 -5.40 13.93
N ARG A 87 -21.83 -5.38 14.95
CA ARG A 87 -20.41 -5.14 14.78
C ARG A 87 -19.70 -6.49 14.67
N CYS A 88 -18.87 -6.59 13.64
CA CYS A 88 -18.09 -7.77 13.37
C CYS A 88 -16.65 -7.59 13.85
N LEU A 89 -16.14 -8.62 14.51
CA LEU A 89 -14.74 -8.79 14.90
C LEU A 89 -14.18 -9.97 14.14
N ALA A 90 -13.09 -9.74 13.41
CA ALA A 90 -12.34 -10.79 12.74
C ALA A 90 -10.99 -11.01 13.43
N GLY A 91 -10.69 -12.26 13.77
CA GLY A 91 -9.37 -12.68 14.24
C GLY A 91 -8.33 -12.63 13.12
N TRP A 92 -7.05 -12.71 13.50
CA TRP A 92 -5.95 -12.43 12.58
C TRP A 92 -5.98 -13.21 11.26
N SER A 93 -6.24 -14.51 11.27
CA SER A 93 -6.21 -15.30 10.03
C SER A 93 -7.29 -14.87 9.02
N LEU A 94 -8.43 -14.36 9.49
CA LEU A 94 -9.44 -13.72 8.64
C LEU A 94 -9.03 -12.30 8.25
N THR A 95 -8.53 -11.50 9.21
CA THR A 95 -7.99 -10.16 8.96
C THR A 95 -6.93 -10.15 7.85
N GLU A 96 -5.98 -11.08 7.90
CA GLU A 96 -4.90 -11.19 6.93
C GLU A 96 -5.44 -11.55 5.54
N ARG A 97 -6.38 -12.51 5.45
CA ARG A 97 -7.05 -12.84 4.18
C ARG A 97 -7.80 -11.65 3.60
N ILE A 98 -8.52 -10.91 4.45
CA ILE A 98 -9.19 -9.66 4.05
C ILE A 98 -8.16 -8.65 3.53
N ALA A 99 -7.06 -8.43 4.24
CA ALA A 99 -6.03 -7.49 3.84
C ALA A 99 -5.35 -7.88 2.51
N ARG A 100 -5.00 -9.17 2.33
CA ARG A 100 -4.50 -9.71 1.06
C ARG A 100 -5.48 -9.46 -0.07
N ARG A 101 -6.77 -9.76 0.13
CA ARG A 101 -7.83 -9.53 -0.87
C ARG A 101 -7.95 -8.06 -1.26
N VAL A 102 -7.88 -7.16 -0.29
CA VAL A 102 -7.89 -5.70 -0.52
C VAL A 102 -6.66 -5.26 -1.31
N ALA A 103 -5.47 -5.76 -0.96
CA ALA A 103 -4.22 -5.46 -1.68
C ALA A 103 -4.32 -5.88 -3.15
N GLN A 104 -4.75 -7.11 -3.43
CA GLN A 104 -4.95 -7.61 -4.79
C GLN A 104 -5.93 -6.76 -5.60
N ARG A 105 -7.07 -6.41 -4.99
CA ARG A 105 -8.12 -5.63 -5.66
C ARG A 105 -7.68 -4.20 -5.95
N ARG A 106 -6.85 -3.62 -5.08
CA ARG A 106 -6.37 -2.24 -5.17
C ARG A 106 -4.88 -2.15 -5.52
N ALA A 107 -4.33 -3.14 -6.22
CA ALA A 107 -2.92 -3.19 -6.59
C ALA A 107 -2.49 -1.91 -7.32
N ASP A 108 -3.29 -1.43 -8.29
CA ASP A 108 -3.01 -0.22 -9.07
C ASP A 108 -2.92 1.05 -8.21
N GLU A 109 -3.63 1.11 -7.08
CA GLU A 109 -3.56 2.22 -6.10
C GLU A 109 -2.48 2.01 -5.03
N THR A 110 -2.10 0.76 -4.79
CA THR A 110 -1.23 0.34 -3.67
C THR A 110 0.24 0.33 -4.09
N LEU A 111 0.56 -0.26 -5.26
CA LEU A 111 1.92 -0.37 -5.79
C LEU A 111 2.61 0.99 -5.95
N PRO A 112 1.96 2.06 -6.45
CA PRO A 112 2.59 3.38 -6.49
C PRO A 112 2.97 3.95 -5.13
N LYS A 113 2.21 3.63 -4.08
CA LYS A 113 2.51 4.09 -2.71
C LYS A 113 3.62 3.27 -2.08
N VAL A 114 3.65 1.97 -2.37
CA VAL A 114 4.74 1.06 -1.98
C VAL A 114 6.05 1.55 -2.60
N ASP A 115 6.05 1.81 -3.91
CA ASP A 115 7.21 2.31 -4.66
C ASP A 115 7.73 3.65 -4.10
N ARG A 116 6.84 4.63 -3.86
CA ARG A 116 7.22 5.92 -3.23
C ARG A 116 7.88 5.74 -1.86
N LYS A 117 7.36 4.83 -1.03
CA LYS A 117 7.93 4.54 0.30
C LYS A 117 9.26 3.81 0.19
N GLN A 118 9.38 2.90 -0.78
CA GLN A 118 10.62 2.15 -1.03
C GLN A 118 11.75 3.10 -1.45
N ARG A 119 11.49 4.02 -2.37
CA ARG A 119 12.45 5.07 -2.76
C ARG A 119 12.84 5.96 -1.58
N ALA A 120 11.89 6.33 -0.72
CA ALA A 120 12.20 7.11 0.48
C ALA A 120 13.16 6.37 1.43
N ILE A 121 13.01 5.04 1.58
CA ILE A 121 13.93 4.21 2.37
C ILE A 121 15.33 4.20 1.72
N GLU A 122 15.41 4.09 0.40
CA GLU A 122 16.67 4.07 -0.36
C GLU A 122 17.39 5.43 -0.32
N ASP A 123 16.65 6.53 -0.46
CA ASP A 123 17.17 7.89 -0.32
C ASP A 123 17.69 8.13 1.09
N GLU A 124 16.92 7.71 2.11
CA GLU A 124 17.31 7.81 3.51
C GLU A 124 18.63 7.05 3.74
N ARG A 125 18.74 5.80 3.26
CA ARG A 125 19.99 5.02 3.32
C ARG A 125 21.16 5.70 2.61
N SER A 126 20.91 6.38 1.50
CA SER A 126 21.94 7.04 0.69
C SER A 126 22.47 8.35 1.31
N GLN A 127 21.67 9.00 2.16
CA GLN A 127 22.01 10.29 2.79
C GLN A 127 22.78 10.15 4.13
N TYR A 128 22.86 8.96 4.72
CA TYR A 128 23.42 8.81 6.08
C TYR A 128 24.96 8.77 6.15
N SER A 129 25.51 9.65 7.01
CA SER A 129 26.93 9.72 7.37
C SER A 129 27.28 8.91 8.62
N TRP A 130 28.58 8.72 8.86
CA TRP A 130 29.22 7.77 9.80
C TRP A 130 28.88 7.87 11.32
N SER A 131 27.76 8.48 11.75
CA SER A 131 27.41 8.65 13.18
C SER A 131 26.03 8.18 13.75
N SER A 132 25.05 7.58 13.02
CA SER A 132 23.71 7.16 13.59
C SER A 132 23.39 5.62 13.64
N TRP A 133 24.41 4.78 13.55
CA TRP A 133 24.45 3.44 12.92
C TRP A 133 23.57 2.26 13.38
N ARG A 134 22.61 2.35 14.31
CA ARG A 134 21.96 1.10 14.78
C ARG A 134 20.46 1.09 14.99
N ARG A 135 19.84 2.25 15.27
CA ARG A 135 18.40 2.28 15.54
C ARG A 135 17.59 2.51 14.26
N ASP A 136 18.14 3.32 13.35
CA ASP A 136 17.47 3.70 12.11
C ASP A 136 17.45 2.53 11.12
N ASP A 137 18.55 1.78 10.98
CA ASP A 137 18.64 0.62 10.08
C ASP A 137 17.59 -0.46 10.37
N ARG A 138 17.36 -0.82 11.64
CA ARG A 138 16.36 -1.83 12.01
C ARG A 138 14.94 -1.41 11.65
N LYS A 139 14.65 -0.12 11.78
CA LYS A 139 13.36 0.44 11.39
C LYS A 139 13.21 0.41 9.87
N LEU A 140 14.25 0.82 9.13
CA LEU A 140 14.26 0.78 7.68
C LEU A 140 14.14 -0.66 7.14
N ASP A 141 14.77 -1.64 7.79
CA ASP A 141 14.63 -3.06 7.45
C ASP A 141 13.21 -3.58 7.72
N ALA A 142 12.60 -3.18 8.85
CA ALA A 142 11.22 -3.55 9.16
C ALA A 142 10.22 -2.91 8.17
N ASP A 143 10.41 -1.63 7.83
CA ASP A 143 9.60 -0.94 6.83
C ASP A 143 9.78 -1.58 5.45
N ALA A 144 11.01 -1.93 5.05
CA ALA A 144 11.29 -2.63 3.80
C ALA A 144 10.66 -4.04 3.77
N ALA A 145 10.69 -4.78 4.89
CA ALA A 145 10.02 -6.07 5.01
C ALA A 145 8.51 -5.94 4.83
N MET A 146 7.88 -4.99 5.51
CA MET A 146 6.46 -4.67 5.32
C MET A 146 6.13 -4.35 3.85
N LEU A 147 6.95 -3.53 3.17
CA LEU A 147 6.71 -3.17 1.76
C LEU A 147 6.81 -4.37 0.82
N ARG A 148 7.74 -5.30 1.06
CA ARG A 148 7.81 -6.57 0.32
C ARG A 148 6.55 -7.40 0.51
N THR A 149 6.08 -7.56 1.74
CA THR A 149 4.82 -8.28 2.04
C THR A 149 3.62 -7.65 1.31
N VAL A 150 3.50 -6.32 1.29
CA VAL A 150 2.42 -5.65 0.54
C VAL A 150 2.53 -5.89 -0.96
N ARG A 151 3.74 -5.89 -1.52
CA ARG A 151 3.98 -6.19 -2.94
C ARG A 151 3.55 -7.61 -3.29
N GLU A 152 3.98 -8.59 -2.50
CA GLU A 152 3.57 -9.99 -2.65
C GLU A 152 2.05 -10.15 -2.60
N TRP A 153 1.39 -9.44 -1.68
CA TRP A 153 -0.07 -9.48 -1.57
C TRP A 153 -0.78 -8.85 -2.76
N CYS A 154 -0.18 -7.88 -3.46
CA CYS A 154 -0.77 -7.33 -4.69
C CYS A 154 -0.81 -8.33 -5.84
N GLY A 155 0.01 -9.39 -5.76
CA GLY A 155 0.18 -10.43 -6.77
C GLY A 155 1.35 -10.13 -7.72
N GLU A 156 2.10 -11.18 -8.06
CA GLU A 156 3.32 -11.11 -8.88
C GLU A 156 3.06 -10.48 -10.25
N GLU A 157 2.07 -10.97 -11.00
CA GLU A 157 1.73 -10.44 -12.33
C GLU A 157 1.42 -8.93 -12.32
N LYS A 158 0.71 -8.45 -11.29
CA LYS A 158 0.39 -7.02 -11.16
C LYS A 158 1.61 -6.19 -10.75
N ALA A 159 2.44 -6.74 -9.87
CA ALA A 159 3.69 -6.11 -9.46
C ALA A 159 4.66 -6.00 -10.65
N GLU A 160 4.82 -7.06 -11.43
CA GLU A 160 5.66 -7.08 -12.65
C GLU A 160 5.17 -6.08 -13.69
N ARG A 161 3.86 -6.05 -14.00
CA ARG A 161 3.29 -5.06 -14.92
C ARG A 161 3.52 -3.62 -14.45
N TYR A 162 3.45 -3.39 -13.14
CA TYR A 162 3.77 -2.08 -12.58
C TYR A 162 5.26 -1.75 -12.70
N GLU A 163 6.16 -2.70 -12.44
CA GLU A 163 7.61 -2.54 -12.63
C GLU A 163 7.96 -2.21 -14.07
N GLU A 164 7.39 -2.94 -15.01
CA GLU A 164 7.58 -2.70 -16.45
C GLU A 164 7.11 -1.29 -16.82
N MET A 165 5.93 -0.87 -16.35
CA MET A 165 5.43 0.48 -16.58
C MET A 165 6.35 1.56 -16.01
N VAL A 166 6.87 1.35 -14.79
CA VAL A 166 7.84 2.27 -14.16
C VAL A 166 9.13 2.33 -14.97
N ALA A 167 9.69 1.19 -15.36
CA ALA A 167 10.92 1.12 -16.15
C ALA A 167 10.77 1.81 -17.51
N LEU A 168 9.65 1.58 -18.21
CA LEU A 168 9.33 2.27 -19.45
C LEU A 168 9.21 3.79 -19.24
N ARG A 169 8.58 4.24 -18.15
CA ARG A 169 8.47 5.66 -17.82
C ARG A 169 9.82 6.31 -17.53
N GLU A 170 10.70 5.61 -16.82
CA GLU A 170 12.07 6.05 -16.56
C GLU A 170 12.84 6.19 -17.88
N GLU A 171 12.69 5.24 -18.79
CA GLU A 171 13.32 5.29 -20.10
C GLU A 171 12.81 6.45 -20.95
N VAL A 172 11.49 6.66 -21.02
CA VAL A 172 10.91 7.84 -21.71
C VAL A 172 11.43 9.14 -21.10
N THR A 173 11.53 9.21 -19.77
CA THR A 173 12.07 10.40 -19.07
C THR A 173 13.55 10.63 -19.41
N ARG A 174 14.35 9.56 -19.46
CA ARG A 174 15.77 9.61 -19.83
C ARG A 174 15.95 10.10 -21.27
N LEU A 175 15.13 9.59 -22.19
CA LEU A 175 15.12 10.03 -23.59
C LEU A 175 14.70 11.50 -23.71
N GLY A 176 13.66 11.92 -22.98
CA GLY A 176 13.24 13.32 -22.89
C GLY A 176 14.39 14.25 -22.49
N LYS A 177 15.10 13.93 -21.40
CA LYS A 177 16.28 14.69 -20.94
C LYS A 177 17.43 14.71 -21.95
N LEU A 178 17.61 13.64 -22.73
CA LEU A 178 18.61 13.60 -23.78
C LEU A 178 18.24 14.55 -24.92
N VAL A 179 16.98 14.53 -25.34
CA VAL A 179 16.45 15.42 -26.37
C VAL A 179 16.55 16.88 -25.93
N GLU A 180 16.18 17.21 -24.70
CA GLU A 180 16.33 18.56 -24.14
C GLU A 180 17.76 19.08 -24.26
N ARG A 181 18.75 18.29 -23.83
CA ARG A 181 20.17 18.65 -23.96
C ARG A 181 20.59 18.85 -25.41
N ALA A 182 20.11 18.01 -26.33
CA ALA A 182 20.41 18.17 -27.75
C ALA A 182 19.80 19.46 -28.34
N LEU A 183 18.58 19.81 -27.94
CA LEU A 183 17.91 21.05 -28.34
C LEU A 183 18.63 22.29 -27.80
N GLU A 184 19.08 22.25 -26.55
CA GLU A 184 19.91 23.31 -25.95
C GLU A 184 21.21 23.52 -26.73
N GLU A 185 21.89 22.44 -27.10
CA GLU A 185 23.11 22.51 -27.91
C GLU A 185 22.85 23.05 -29.33
N LEU A 186 21.78 22.61 -30.00
CA LEU A 186 21.39 23.15 -31.31
C LEU A 186 21.13 24.66 -31.25
N ARG A 187 20.45 25.13 -30.20
CA ARG A 187 20.23 26.57 -30.00
C ARG A 187 21.54 27.31 -29.76
N ARG A 188 22.44 26.74 -28.94
CA ARG A 188 23.76 27.31 -28.65
C ARG A 188 24.60 27.48 -29.93
N LEU A 189 24.46 26.56 -30.87
CA LEU A 189 25.14 26.60 -32.18
C LEU A 189 24.43 27.48 -33.23
N GLY A 190 23.32 28.15 -32.87
CA GLY A 190 22.58 29.04 -33.78
C GLY A 190 21.54 28.34 -34.65
N HIS A 191 21.32 27.04 -34.47
CA HIS A 191 20.32 26.25 -35.20
C HIS A 191 18.93 26.31 -34.55
N GLY A 192 18.50 27.50 -34.12
CA GLY A 192 17.25 27.70 -33.37
C GLY A 192 15.99 27.25 -34.13
N VAL A 193 15.92 27.46 -35.44
CA VAL A 193 14.78 27.05 -36.28
C VAL A 193 14.65 25.52 -36.35
N ILE A 194 15.78 24.80 -36.43
CA ILE A 194 15.80 23.33 -36.43
C ILE A 194 15.36 22.82 -35.07
N ALA A 195 15.87 23.40 -33.98
CA ALA A 195 15.45 23.04 -32.63
C ALA A 195 13.93 23.25 -32.42
N SER A 196 13.38 24.39 -32.86
CA SER A 196 11.95 24.66 -32.77
C SER A 196 11.10 23.72 -33.62
N THR A 197 11.60 23.27 -34.78
CA THR A 197 10.90 22.29 -35.62
C THR A 197 10.83 20.94 -34.92
N ILE A 198 11.94 20.47 -34.36
CA ILE A 198 12.00 19.21 -33.60
C ILE A 198 11.08 19.26 -32.37
N GLU A 199 11.03 20.39 -31.65
CA GLU A 199 10.08 20.56 -30.53
C GLU A 199 8.62 20.49 -30.97
N CYS A 200 8.28 21.08 -32.12
CA CYS A 200 6.93 21.00 -32.68
C CYS A 200 6.57 19.57 -33.10
N ASP A 201 7.50 18.85 -33.75
CA ASP A 201 7.30 17.48 -34.22
C ASP A 201 7.13 16.48 -33.06
N LEU A 202 7.77 16.75 -31.92
CA LEU A 202 7.61 15.94 -30.70
C LEU A 202 6.23 16.13 -30.03
N GLY A 203 5.46 17.15 -30.40
CA GLY A 203 4.06 17.34 -30.00
C GLY A 203 3.79 17.54 -28.50
N VAL A 204 4.83 17.53 -27.66
CA VAL A 204 4.76 17.65 -26.20
C VAL A 204 5.91 18.56 -25.75
N ARG A 205 5.60 19.66 -25.04
CA ARG A 205 6.65 20.39 -24.31
C ARG A 205 7.11 19.46 -23.19
N ILE A 206 8.36 19.02 -23.20
CA ILE A 206 8.89 17.99 -22.27
C ILE A 206 8.69 18.39 -20.79
N PHE A 207 8.54 19.69 -20.49
CA PHE A 207 8.10 20.24 -19.20
C PHE A 207 6.72 19.75 -18.68
N SER A 208 5.88 19.10 -19.47
CA SER A 208 4.55 18.62 -19.05
C SER A 208 4.53 17.16 -18.56
N LEU A 209 5.68 16.51 -18.38
CA LEU A 209 5.78 15.13 -17.89
C LEU A 209 5.90 14.99 -16.36
N ASP A 210 5.92 16.11 -15.64
CA ASP A 210 5.80 16.13 -14.18
C ASP A 210 4.32 16.25 -13.78
N PRO A 211 3.79 15.39 -12.88
CA PRO A 211 2.36 15.24 -12.74
C PRO A 211 1.74 16.38 -11.93
N GLU A 212 0.79 17.09 -12.54
CA GLU A 212 -0.33 17.65 -11.80
C GLU A 212 -1.01 16.51 -11.03
N VAL A 213 -0.75 16.45 -9.73
CA VAL A 213 -1.54 15.68 -8.78
C VAL A 213 -2.91 16.35 -8.71
N ARG A 214 -3.90 15.80 -9.41
CA ARG A 214 -5.30 16.10 -9.14
C ARG A 214 -5.64 15.55 -7.74
N LEU A 215 -5.85 16.48 -6.81
CA LEU A 215 -6.47 16.24 -5.50
C LEU A 215 -7.95 15.89 -5.65
#